data_AF-A0A949DBF3-F1
#
_entry.id   AF-A0A949DBF3-F1
#
_cell.length_a   1.000
_cell.length_b   1.000
_cell.length_c   1.000
_cell.angle_alpha   90.00
_cell.angle_beta   90.00
_cell.angle_gamma   90.00
#
_symmetry.space_group_name_H-M   'P 1'
#
loop_
_entity.id
_entity.type
_entity.pdbx_description
1 polymer ?
#
loop_
_entity_poly.entity_id
_entity_poly.type
_entity_poly.pdbx_seq_one_letter_code
_entity_poly.pdbx_strand_id
1 'polypeptide(L)' 'NFNAYVKLMLNNETSKPFSIATYPPEKGDAETAEAIKELSRLKYGRDKVMVEREIGERYIN' A
#
# COMPACT_ATOMS: atom_id res chain seq x y z
N ASN A 1 -5.62 -12.93 -11.32
CA ASN A 1 -5.51 -12.56 -12.75
C ASN A 1 -4.41 -11.51 -12.83
N PHE A 2 -3.32 -11.79 -13.58
CA PHE A 2 -2.11 -10.96 -13.70
C PHE A 2 -1.98 -10.39 -15.12
N ASN A 3 -3.11 -9.98 -15.72
CA ASN A 3 -3.12 -9.36 -17.04
C ASN A 3 -3.38 -7.86 -16.88
N ALA A 4 -2.71 -7.05 -17.68
CA ALA A 4 -2.92 -5.60 -17.75
C ALA A 4 -3.10 -5.16 -19.20
N TYR A 5 -3.95 -4.15 -19.42
CA TYR A 5 -4.08 -3.48 -20.71
C TYR A 5 -3.39 -2.14 -20.62
N VAL A 6 -2.35 -1.94 -21.44
CA VAL A 6 -1.44 -0.81 -21.32
C VAL A 6 -1.32 -0.06 -22.64
N LYS A 7 -1.09 1.26 -22.52
CA LYS A 7 -0.71 2.13 -23.63
C LYS A 7 0.56 2.86 -23.19
N LEU A 8 1.70 2.50 -23.78
CA LEU A 8 3.00 2.99 -23.34
C LEU A 8 3.52 4.08 -24.28
N MET A 9 4.41 4.91 -23.77
CA MET A 9 5.19 5.81 -24.61
C MET A 9 6.46 5.10 -25.05
N LEU A 10 6.70 5.04 -26.36
CA LEU A 10 7.88 4.43 -26.98
C LEU A 10 8.46 5.46 -27.93
N ASN A 11 9.75 5.80 -27.77
CA ASN A 11 10.43 6.80 -28.60
C ASN A 11 9.68 8.14 -28.69
N ASN A 12 9.18 8.63 -27.55
CA ASN A 12 8.43 9.89 -27.46
C ASN A 12 7.08 9.91 -28.23
N GLU A 13 6.60 8.76 -28.69
CA GLU A 13 5.28 8.58 -29.31
C GLU A 13 4.43 7.60 -28.49
N THR A 14 3.10 7.75 -28.56
CA THR A 14 2.20 6.85 -27.84
C THR A 14 1.92 5.59 -28.66
N SER A 15 2.11 4.41 -28.06
CA SER A 15 1.83 3.13 -28.69
C SER A 15 0.33 2.92 -28.93
N LYS A 16 -0.02 2.00 -29.83
CA LYS A 16 -1.35 1.37 -29.80
C LYS A 16 -1.51 0.65 -28.46
N PRO A 17 -2.69 0.64 -27.82
CA PRO A 17 -2.90 -0.15 -26.62
C PRO A 17 -2.75 -1.65 -26.89
N PHE A 18 -2.22 -2.40 -25.92
CA PHE A 18 -2.06 -3.85 -26.01
C PHE A 18 -2.15 -4.51 -24.63
N SER A 19 -2.42 -5.81 -24.61
CA SER A 19 -2.45 -6.62 -23.39
C SER A 19 -1.08 -7.17 -23.05
N ILE A 20 -0.75 -7.19 -21.77
CA ILE A 20 0.44 -7.82 -21.21
C ILE A 20 0.07 -8.80 -20.10
N ALA A 21 0.90 -9.82 -19.92
CA ALA A 21 0.92 -10.63 -18.70
C ALA A 21 2.02 -10.08 -17.78
N THR A 22 1.69 -9.89 -16.50
CA THR A 22 2.62 -9.44 -15.47
C THR A 22 3.08 -10.62 -14.62
N TYR A 23 4.23 -10.46 -13.98
CA TYR A 23 4.71 -11.44 -13.01
C TYR A 23 3.82 -11.44 -11.75
N PRO A 24 3.63 -12.59 -11.10
CA PRO A 24 3.05 -12.61 -9.76
C PRO A 24 3.97 -11.88 -8.78
N PRO A 25 3.43 -11.28 -7.71
CA PRO A 25 4.27 -10.70 -6.66
C PRO A 25 5.09 -11.80 -5.98
N GLU A 26 6.25 -11.41 -5.45
CA GLU A 26 7.04 -12.27 -4.59
C GLU A 26 6.28 -12.60 -3.30
N LYS A 27 6.52 -13.80 -2.75
CA LYS A 27 5.99 -14.14 -1.42
C LYS A 27 6.75 -13.34 -0.37
N GLY A 28 6.02 -12.57 0.44
CA GLY A 28 6.60 -11.87 1.57
C GLY A 28 7.06 -12.82 2.68
N ASP A 29 7.98 -12.34 3.51
CA ASP A 29 8.39 -13.01 4.75
C ASP A 29 7.49 -12.58 5.91
N ALA A 30 6.77 -13.55 6.48
CA ALA A 30 5.83 -13.32 7.56
C ALA A 30 6.52 -12.91 8.86
N GLU A 31 7.73 -13.43 9.13
CA GLU A 31 8.47 -13.14 10.36
C GLU A 31 8.96 -11.69 10.34
N THR A 32 9.63 -11.29 9.25
CA THR A 32 10.04 -9.90 9.04
C THR A 32 8.84 -8.94 9.05
N ALA A 33 7.72 -9.31 8.42
CA ALA A 33 6.53 -8.47 8.40
C ALA A 33 5.97 -8.22 9.81
N GLU A 34 5.98 -9.24 10.68
CA GLU A 34 5.51 -9.07 12.06
C GLU A 34 6.47 -8.18 12.86
N ALA A 35 7.77 -8.43 12.78
CA ALA A 35 8.78 -7.60 13.45
C ALA A 35 8.68 -6.11 13.06
N ILE A 36 8.43 -5.81 11.79
CA ILE A 36 8.23 -4.43 11.31
C ILE A 36 6.96 -3.81 11.90
N LYS A 37 5.85 -4.55 11.99
CA LYS A 37 4.62 -4.05 12.62
C LYS A 37 4.85 -3.73 14.10
N GLU A 38 5.56 -4.59 14.82
CA GLU A 38 5.87 -4.36 16.23
C GLU A 38 6.74 -3.12 16.42
N LEU A 39 7.79 -2.97 15.60
CA LEU A 39 8.64 -1.78 15.63
C LEU A 39 7.85 -0.51 15.33
N SER A 40 6.97 -0.54 14.32
CA SER A 40 6.11 0.60 13.99
C SER A 40 5.16 0.94 15.14
N ARG A 41 4.58 -0.06 15.80
CA ARG A 41 3.72 0.11 16.98
C ARG A 41 4.48 0.73 18.15
N LEU A 42 5.72 0.31 18.39
CA LEU A 42 6.55 0.88 19.46
C LEU A 42 6.98 2.33 19.15
N LYS A 43 7.33 2.61 17.89
CA LYS A 43 7.87 3.91 17.50
C LYS A 43 6.80 4.98 17.30
N TYR A 44 5.65 4.60 16.75
CA TYR A 44 4.60 5.53 16.31
C TYR A 44 3.23 5.23 16.93
N GLY A 45 3.07 4.08 17.60
CA GLY A 45 1.82 3.74 18.25
C GLY A 45 1.52 4.70 19.40
N ARG A 46 0.23 5.02 19.52
CA ARG A 46 -0.33 5.79 20.63
C ARG A 46 -1.46 5.00 21.26
N ASP A 47 -1.76 5.32 22.52
CA ASP A 47 -2.89 4.72 23.21
C ASP A 47 -4.19 4.96 22.43
N LYS A 48 -4.94 3.88 22.19
CA LYS A 48 -6.15 3.92 21.36
C LYS A 48 -7.22 4.84 21.96
N VAL A 49 -7.41 4.82 23.28
CA VAL A 49 -8.43 5.63 23.97
C VAL A 49 -8.13 7.11 23.80
N MET A 50 -6.86 7.48 23.89
CA MET A 50 -6.42 8.86 23.67
C MET A 50 -6.65 9.32 22.22
N VAL A 51 -6.34 8.47 21.24
CA VAL A 51 -6.56 8.78 19.81
C VAL A 51 -8.05 8.91 19.50
N GLU A 52 -8.90 8.00 19.98
CA GLU A 52 -10.33 8.07 19.71
C GLU A 52 -11.00 9.29 20.35
N ARG A 53 -10.57 9.66 21.56
CA ARG A 53 -11.02 10.91 22.19
C ARG A 53 -10.63 12.14 21.36
N GLU A 54 -9.37 12.22 20.92
CA GLU A 54 -8.86 13.33 20.09
C GLU A 54 -9.64 13.45 18.76
N ILE A 55 -10.00 12.33 18.14
CA ILE A 55 -10.82 12.30 16.92
C ILE A 55 -12.25 12.79 17.21
N GLY A 56 -12.87 12.30 18.28
CA GLY A 56 -14.23 12.71 18.67
C GLY A 56 -14.32 14.21 18.96
N GLU A 57 -13.34 14.75 19.68
CA GLU A 57 -13.24 16.19 19.96
C GLU A 57 -13.07 17.04 18.70
N ARG A 58 -12.42 16.53 17.65
CA ARG A 58 -12.12 17.30 16.42
C ARG A 58 -13.21 17.24 15.36
N TYR A 59 -13.97 16.15 15.28
CA TYR A 59 -14.80 15.87 14.10
C TYR A 59 -16.25 15.49 14.39
N ILE A 60 -16.59 15.14 15.64
CA ILE A 60 -17.93 14.64 15.99
C ILE A 60 -18.72 15.66 16.82
N ASN A 61 -18.04 16.57 17.53
CA ASN A 61 -18.66 17.70 18.24
C ASN A 61 -18.64 18.99 17.42
#